data_AF-A0A813V6B0-F1
#
_entry.id   AF-A0A813V6B0-F1
#
_cell.length_a   1.000
_cell.length_b   1.000
_cell.length_c   1.000
_cell.angle_alpha   90.00
_cell.angle_beta   90.00
_cell.angle_gamma   90.00
#
_symmetry.space_group_name_H-M   'P 1'
#
loop_
_entity.id
_entity.type
_entity.pdbx_description
1 polymer ?
#
loop_
_entity_poly.entity_id
_entity_poly.type
_entity_poly.pdbx_seq_one_letter_code
_entity_poly.pdbx_strand_id
1 'polypeptide(L)'
;MRIFNSESIPVLLYGCESSTLTETSIEKLNCLARTFYRIMRGIKQSETHLKNEEFYKIVKQRPISEELRKRQLKFIGNCMRMVPEEPANIYALYQSKVRERDKIVRPTVQYIDKYLDFYQMIIE
;
A
#
# COMPACT_ATOMS: atom_id res chain seq x y z
N MET A 1 14.56 4.51 15.12
CA MET A 1 13.80 4.49 13.84
C MET A 1 14.55 3.80 12.71
N ARG A 2 15.84 4.08 12.45
CA ARG A 2 16.57 3.45 11.33
C ARG A 2 16.53 1.91 11.35
N ILE A 3 16.77 1.29 12.52
CA ILE A 3 16.71 -0.17 12.68
C ILE A 3 15.30 -0.70 12.40
N PHE A 4 14.26 -0.10 13.00
CA PHE A 4 12.86 -0.47 12.73
C PHE A 4 12.50 -0.37 11.24
N ASN A 5 12.96 0.69 10.56
CA ASN A 5 12.69 0.89 9.13
C ASN A 5 13.45 -0.12 8.25
N SER A 6 14.62 -0.60 8.70
CA SER A 6 15.42 -1.62 8.00
C SER A 6 14.88 -3.04 8.21
N GLU A 7 14.51 -3.37 9.45
CA GLU A 7 14.19 -4.76 9.82
C GLU A 7 12.68 -5.02 9.81
N SER A 8 11.92 -4.17 10.50
CA SER A 8 10.50 -4.43 10.77
C SER A 8 9.59 -4.05 9.61
N ILE A 9 9.87 -2.95 8.91
CA ILE A 9 9.03 -2.52 7.77
C ILE A 9 9.05 -3.54 6.63
N PRO A 10 10.20 -4.08 6.19
CA PRO A 10 10.20 -5.10 5.13
C PRO A 10 9.44 -6.36 5.53
N VAL A 11 9.61 -6.82 6.77
CA VAL A 11 8.88 -7.99 7.29
C VAL A 11 7.38 -7.73 7.31
N LEU A 12 6.95 -6.55 7.78
CA LEU A 12 5.54 -6.21 7.87
C LEU A 12 4.86 -6.06 6.50
N LEU A 13 5.59 -5.55 5.51
CA LEU A 13 5.07 -5.29 4.16
C LEU A 13 5.29 -6.44 3.19
N TYR A 14 5.91 -7.53 3.61
CA TYR A 14 6.23 -8.65 2.74
C TYR A 14 4.97 -9.22 2.06
N GLY A 15 4.97 -9.25 0.72
CA GLY A 15 3.87 -9.80 -0.08
C GLY A 15 2.65 -8.87 -0.17
N CYS A 16 2.68 -7.71 0.49
CA CYS A 16 1.66 -6.69 0.34
C CYS A 16 1.79 -5.98 -1.02
N GLU A 17 2.95 -6.05 -1.66
CA GLU A 17 3.21 -5.45 -2.97
C GLU A 17 2.33 -6.06 -4.07
N SER A 18 2.16 -7.38 -4.08
CA SER A 18 1.35 -8.10 -5.07
C SER A 18 -0.13 -8.21 -4.70
N SER A 19 -0.52 -7.77 -3.49
CA SER A 19 -1.85 -7.98 -2.95
C SER A 19 -2.78 -6.79 -3.20
N THR A 20 -4.05 -7.07 -3.54
CA THR A 20 -5.11 -6.06 -3.63
C THR A 20 -5.66 -5.75 -2.23
N LEU A 21 -5.00 -4.82 -1.52
CA LEU A 21 -5.41 -4.42 -0.17
C LEU A 21 -6.59 -3.44 -0.20
N THR A 22 -7.62 -3.73 0.62
CA THR A 22 -8.73 -2.82 0.90
C THR A 22 -8.28 -1.64 1.75
N GLU A 23 -9.00 -0.52 1.69
CA GLU A 23 -8.74 0.65 2.55
C GLU A 23 -8.75 0.29 4.05
N THR A 24 -9.65 -0.60 4.45
CA THR A 24 -9.74 -1.11 5.82
C THR A 24 -8.47 -1.87 6.25
N SER A 25 -7.86 -2.63 5.34
CA SER A 25 -6.62 -3.36 5.61
C SER A 25 -5.43 -2.42 5.71
N ILE A 26 -5.40 -1.39 4.86
CA ILE A 26 -4.38 -0.33 4.89
C ILE A 26 -4.47 0.45 6.20
N GLU A 27 -5.67 0.78 6.67
CA GLU A 27 -5.83 1.50 7.94
C GLU A 27 -5.39 0.64 9.13
N LYS A 28 -5.66 -0.67 9.11
CA LYS A 28 -5.14 -1.60 10.13
C LYS A 28 -3.60 -1.62 10.15
N LEU A 29 -2.94 -1.60 8.99
CA LEU A 29 -1.48 -1.48 8.91
C LEU A 29 -0.99 -0.16 9.51
N ASN A 30 -1.66 0.95 9.21
CA ASN A 30 -1.36 2.25 9.82
C ASN A 30 -1.57 2.26 11.34
N CYS A 31 -2.62 1.61 11.85
CA CYS A 31 -2.84 1.41 13.30
C CYS A 31 -1.66 0.66 13.93
N LEU A 32 -1.27 -0.48 13.35
CA LEU A 32 -0.18 -1.30 13.87
C LEU A 32 1.16 -0.55 13.87
N ALA A 33 1.49 0.14 12.78
CA ALA A 33 2.69 0.96 12.68
C ALA A 33 2.72 2.07 13.75
N ARG A 34 1.59 2.76 13.97
CA ARG A 34 1.46 3.78 15.02
C ARG A 34 1.67 3.19 16.41
N THR A 35 1.17 1.98 16.68
CA THR A 35 1.43 1.27 17.94
C THR A 35 2.92 1.05 18.15
N PHE A 36 3.65 0.57 17.14
CA PHE A 36 5.10 0.40 17.24
C PHE A 36 5.83 1.73 17.45
N TYR A 37 5.42 2.78 16.75
CA TYR A 37 5.96 4.13 16.96
C TYR A 37 5.75 4.65 18.38
N ARG A 38 4.58 4.40 18.96
CA ARG A 38 4.26 4.76 20.35
C ARG A 38 5.14 4.00 21.34
N ILE A 39 5.28 2.69 21.18
CA ILE A 39 6.13 1.84 22.04
C ILE A 39 7.57 2.31 21.98
N MET A 40 8.13 2.49 20.77
CA MET A 40 9.52 2.95 20.60
C MET A 40 9.79 4.35 21.16
N ARG A 41 8.76 5.20 21.26
CA ARG A 41 8.88 6.58 21.76
C ARG A 41 8.38 6.73 23.20
N GLY A 42 7.89 5.66 23.84
CA GLY A 42 7.33 5.70 25.19
C GLY A 42 6.06 6.56 25.31
N ILE A 43 5.31 6.76 24.23
CA ILE A 43 4.13 7.65 24.20
C ILE A 43 2.88 6.84 24.51
N LYS A 44 2.20 7.11 25.64
CA LYS A 44 0.91 6.48 25.92
C LYS A 44 -0.20 7.09 25.07
N GLN A 45 -1.10 6.23 24.59
CA GLN A 45 -2.22 6.67 23.75
C GLN A 45 -3.20 7.58 24.49
N SER A 46 -3.43 7.34 25.78
CA SER A 46 -4.32 8.14 26.63
C SER A 46 -3.78 9.53 26.95
N GLU A 47 -2.46 9.69 27.05
CA GLU A 47 -1.82 10.97 27.40
C GLU A 47 -1.77 11.93 26.21
N THR A 48 -2.05 11.41 25.01
CA THR A 48 -1.71 12.06 23.75
C THR A 48 -2.95 12.12 22.88
N HIS A 49 -3.90 13.00 23.22
CA HIS A 49 -5.06 13.36 22.39
C HIS A 49 -4.64 14.14 21.12
N LEU A 50 -3.63 13.63 20.40
CA LEU A 50 -3.09 14.22 19.18
C LEU A 50 -3.84 13.72 17.96
N LYS A 51 -3.98 14.61 16.97
CA LYS A 51 -4.39 14.21 15.63
C LYS A 51 -3.31 13.35 14.98
N ASN A 52 -3.70 12.48 14.05
CA ASN A 52 -2.76 11.58 13.36
C ASN A 52 -1.62 12.35 12.67
N GLU A 53 -1.92 13.49 12.04
CA GLU A 53 -0.91 14.33 11.36
C GLU A 53 0.13 14.88 12.33
N GLU A 54 -0.29 15.37 13.50
CA GLU A 54 0.60 15.88 14.53
C GLU A 54 1.48 14.78 15.10
N PHE A 55 0.92 13.59 15.29
CA PHE A 55 1.66 12.42 15.72
C PHE A 55 2.79 12.08 14.75
N TYR A 56 2.53 12.06 13.45
CA TYR A 56 3.56 11.77 12.43
C TYR A 56 4.67 12.84 12.40
N LYS A 57 4.33 14.11 12.63
CA LYS A 57 5.33 15.20 12.77
C LYS A 57 6.26 14.97 13.97
N ILE A 58 5.73 14.54 15.11
CA ILE A 58 6.51 14.29 16.34
C ILE A 58 7.43 13.08 16.19
N VAL A 59 6.93 11.98 15.62
CA VAL A 59 7.72 10.76 15.41
C VAL A 59 8.69 10.92 14.22
N LYS A 60 8.50 11.95 13.38
CA LYS A 60 9.26 12.19 12.14
C LYS A 60 9.20 10.97 11.22
N GLN A 61 8.03 10.35 11.11
CA GLN A 61 7.77 9.21 10.23
C GLN A 61 6.55 9.50 9.36
N ARG A 62 6.44 8.75 8.27
CA ARG A 62 5.29 8.78 7.38
C ARG A 62 4.34 7.61 7.69
N PRO A 63 3.06 7.70 7.29
CA PRO A 63 2.16 6.56 7.30
C PRO A 63 2.76 5.38 6.53
N ILE A 64 2.60 4.16 7.04
CA ILE A 64 3.16 2.98 6.39
C ILE A 64 2.47 2.69 5.05
N SER A 65 1.23 3.16 4.89
CA SER A 65 0.50 3.14 3.63
C SER A 65 1.22 3.85 2.49
N GLU A 66 2.01 4.90 2.76
CA GLU A 66 2.79 5.58 1.72
C GLU A 66 3.96 4.72 1.24
N GLU A 67 4.68 4.07 2.16
CA GLU A 67 5.77 3.16 1.83
C GLU A 67 5.25 1.93 1.07
N LEU A 68 4.12 1.38 1.51
CA LEU A 68 3.41 0.31 0.80
C LEU A 68 3.07 0.73 -0.64
N ARG A 69 2.49 1.92 -0.83
CA ARG A 69 2.15 2.43 -2.16
C ARG A 69 3.39 2.56 -3.05
N LYS A 70 4.49 3.08 -2.51
CA LYS A 70 5.76 3.19 -3.24
C LYS A 70 6.29 1.82 -3.68
N ARG A 71 6.21 0.82 -2.80
CA ARG A 71 6.63 -0.56 -3.10
C ARG A 71 5.74 -1.23 -4.14
N GLN A 72 4.43 -1.05 -4.04
CA GLN A 72 3.46 -1.51 -5.04
C GLN A 72 3.78 -0.90 -6.40
N LEU A 73 3.93 0.42 -6.50
CA LEU A 73 4.29 1.08 -7.76
C LEU A 73 5.62 0.56 -8.33
N LYS A 74 6.64 0.37 -7.49
CA LYS A 74 7.92 -0.19 -7.92
C LYS A 74 7.79 -1.64 -8.43
N PHE A 75 6.98 -2.46 -7.75
CA PHE A 75 6.72 -3.84 -8.13
C PHE A 75 6.02 -3.92 -9.49
N ILE A 76 4.92 -3.18 -9.66
CA ILE A 76 4.18 -3.14 -10.93
C ILE A 76 5.07 -2.60 -12.05
N GLY A 77 5.79 -1.51 -11.80
CA GLY A 77 6.71 -0.94 -12.78
C GLY A 77 7.86 -1.88 -13.17
N ASN A 78 8.23 -2.83 -12.31
CA ASN A 78 9.17 -3.88 -12.67
C ASN A 78 8.50 -4.96 -13.53
N CYS A 79 7.29 -5.41 -13.18
CA CYS A 79 6.53 -6.38 -13.98
C CYS A 79 6.25 -5.87 -15.40
N MET A 80 5.87 -4.59 -15.54
CA MET A 80 5.57 -3.98 -16.84
C MET A 80 6.80 -3.79 -17.74
N ARG A 81 8.01 -3.78 -17.18
CA ARG A 81 9.27 -3.70 -17.93
C ARG A 81 9.77 -5.07 -18.40
N MET A 82 9.10 -6.15 -18.02
CA MET A 82 9.40 -7.50 -18.52
C MET A 82 8.89 -7.66 -19.95
N VAL A 83 9.38 -8.70 -20.63
CA VAL A 83 8.98 -9.02 -22.01
C VAL A 83 7.46 -9.29 -22.06
N PRO A 84 6.72 -8.90 -23.12
CA PRO A 84 5.25 -9.00 -23.13
C PRO A 84 4.68 -10.41 -22.91
N GLU A 85 5.41 -11.47 -23.26
CA GLU A 85 5.00 -12.85 -23.06
C GLU A 85 5.21 -13.34 -21.61
N GLU A 86 5.94 -12.58 -20.79
CA GLU A 86 6.15 -12.94 -19.38
C GLU A 86 4.83 -12.88 -18.61
N PRO A 87 4.46 -13.95 -17.87
CA PRO A 87 3.21 -14.00 -17.12
C PRO A 87 3.02 -12.83 -16.16
N ALA A 88 4.11 -12.30 -15.60
CA ALA A 88 4.09 -11.15 -14.71
C ALA A 88 3.67 -9.85 -15.44
N ASN A 89 4.10 -9.64 -16.68
CA ASN A 89 3.68 -8.51 -17.51
C ASN A 89 2.19 -8.65 -17.85
N ILE A 90 1.80 -9.82 -18.35
CA ILE A 90 0.40 -10.14 -18.71
C ILE A 90 -0.53 -9.94 -17.52
N TYR A 91 -0.16 -10.46 -16.34
CA TYR A 91 -0.98 -10.37 -15.13
C TYR A 91 -1.05 -8.94 -14.60
N ALA A 92 0.05 -8.18 -14.65
CA ALA A 92 0.07 -6.78 -14.23
C ALA A 92 -0.87 -5.91 -15.06
N LEU A 93 -1.07 -6.24 -16.34
CA LEU A 93 -1.99 -5.55 -17.26
C LEU A 93 -3.33 -6.27 -17.46
N TYR A 94 -3.57 -7.35 -16.71
CA TYR A 94 -4.80 -8.11 -16.82
C TYR A 94 -6.01 -7.35 -16.31
N GLN A 95 -6.94 -7.08 -17.22
CA GLN A 95 -8.29 -6.61 -16.90
C GLN A 95 -9.28 -7.76 -17.07
N SER A 96 -10.00 -8.08 -16.00
CA SER A 96 -11.02 -9.12 -16.01
C SER A 96 -12.21 -8.71 -16.88
N LYS A 97 -12.41 -9.43 -17.99
CA LYS A 97 -13.58 -9.27 -18.90
C LYS A 97 -14.82 -10.00 -18.37
N VAL A 98 -15.10 -9.94 -17.07
CA VAL A 98 -16.32 -10.55 -16.52
C VAL A 98 -17.50 -9.82 -17.15
N ARG A 99 -18.28 -10.57 -17.97
CA ARG A 99 -19.54 -10.12 -18.58
C ARG A 99 -20.34 -9.32 -17.57
N GLU A 100 -20.85 -8.18 -18.00
CA GLU A 100 -21.91 -7.41 -17.34
C GLU A 100 -23.11 -8.33 -17.10
N ARG A 101 -23.06 -9.16 -16.06
CA ARG A 101 -24.25 -9.78 -15.50
C ARG A 101 -24.85 -8.73 -14.60
N ASP A 102 -26.12 -8.42 -14.86
CA ASP A 102 -26.96 -7.43 -14.18
C ASP A 102 -26.53 -7.21 -12.72
N LYS A 103 -25.76 -6.14 -12.48
CA LYS A 103 -25.09 -5.94 -11.19
C LYS A 103 -26.05 -5.29 -10.20
N ILE A 104 -26.59 -6.10 -9.29
CA ILE A 104 -27.12 -5.63 -7.99
C ILE A 104 -25.96 -5.31 -7.01
N VAL A 105 -24.71 -5.68 -7.32
CA VAL A 105 -23.57 -5.66 -6.39
C VAL A 105 -22.46 -4.69 -6.82
N ARG A 106 -21.79 -4.09 -5.82
CA ARG A 106 -20.64 -3.19 -5.96
C ARG A 106 -19.54 -3.81 -6.86
N PRO A 107 -19.00 -3.07 -7.84
CA PRO A 107 -17.94 -3.57 -8.71
C PRO A 107 -16.68 -3.93 -7.91
N THR A 108 -16.05 -5.06 -8.27
CA THR A 108 -14.75 -5.48 -7.73
C THR A 108 -13.67 -4.55 -8.30
N VAL A 109 -13.01 -3.78 -7.44
CA VAL A 109 -11.88 -2.92 -7.84
C VAL A 109 -10.73 -3.82 -8.27
N GLN A 110 -10.31 -3.72 -9.53
CA GLN A 110 -9.17 -4.48 -10.02
C GLN A 110 -7.87 -3.82 -9.59
N TYR A 111 -6.80 -4.62 -9.55
CA TYR A 111 -5.51 -4.14 -9.11
C TYR A 111 -4.99 -2.99 -9.98
N ILE A 112 -5.24 -3.04 -11.29
CA ILE A 112 -4.89 -1.98 -12.25
C ILE A 112 -5.73 -0.73 -12.02
N ASP A 113 -7.04 -0.85 -11.80
CA ASP A 113 -7.93 0.30 -11.57
C ASP A 113 -7.44 1.19 -10.41
N LYS A 114 -6.75 0.59 -9.43
CA LYS A 114 -6.19 1.30 -8.28
C LYS A 114 -4.91 2.10 -8.60
N TYR A 115 -4.19 1.75 -9.67
CA TYR A 115 -2.91 2.34 -10.04
C TYR A 115 -2.88 2.89 -11.48
N LEU A 116 -4.01 2.85 -12.19
CA LEU A 116 -4.17 3.30 -13.58
C LEU A 116 -3.88 4.79 -13.73
N ASP A 117 -4.29 5.61 -12.74
CA ASP A 117 -3.97 7.04 -12.67
C ASP A 117 -2.44 7.29 -12.67
N PHE A 118 -1.64 6.35 -12.18
CA PHE A 118 -0.17 6.46 -12.16
C PHE A 118 0.47 5.98 -13.46
N TYR A 119 -0.18 5.06 -14.17
CA TYR A 119 0.29 4.59 -15.48
C TYR A 119 0.30 5.72 -16.50
N GLN A 120 -0.76 6.54 -16.52
CA GLN A 120 -0.85 7.71 -17.39
C GLN A 120 0.26 8.75 -17.07
N MET A 121 0.60 8.91 -15.79
CA MET A 121 1.63 9.86 -15.34
C MET A 121 3.09 9.41 -15.59
N ILE A 122 3.33 8.16 -15.98
CA ILE A 122 4.67 7.61 -16.27
C ILE A 122 4.94 7.54 -17.79
N ILE A 123 3.89 7.62 -18.62
CA ILE A 123 3.97 7.54 -20.09
C ILE A 123 4.00 8.93 -20.75
N GLU A 124 3.59 9.99 -20.04
CA GLU A 124 3.83 11.40 -20.42
C GLU A 124 5.21 11.89 -19.96
#